data_AF-A0A9E4YJ61-F1
#
_entry.id   AF-A0A9E4YJ61-F1
#
_cell.length_a   1.000
_cell.length_b   1.000
_cell.length_c   1.000
_cell.angle_alpha   90.00
_cell.angle_beta   90.00
_cell.angle_gamma   90.00
#
_symmetry.space_group_name_H-M   'P 1'
#
loop_
_entity.id
_entity.type
_entity.pdbx_description
1 polymer ?
#
loop_
_entity_poly.entity_id
_entity_poly.type
_entity_poly.pdbx_seq_one_letter_code
_entity_poly.pdbx_strand_id
1 'polypeptide(L)'
;MTTKPTTKNEGRASTSMMPAPDHSAAEAAENLEQTLEHFESMLEALENQVQESAKAGVTSEASATLEVADLKRMINEMFERLEGTLDRLTTQAERLSDGASDLAETSGRVESRMNEITRALREASSAQAAQPATSVAAAPASATPAEPQFQPGETPLGVVLAAVPGFQGLMDIQRALSGLPQTDGASVVAYKNGEASLEVVLNAPVAARQIVEGLRESTGEQLLIEESRPEAGKLRLRFVERDSGATA
;
A
#
# COMPACT_ATOMS: atom_id res chain seq x y z
N MET A 1 -1.43 -61.26 -22.75
CA MET A 1 -0.70 -59.99 -22.59
C MET A 1 -1.74 -58.92 -22.30
N THR A 2 -1.79 -58.48 -21.06
CA THR A 2 -2.89 -57.69 -20.49
C THR A 2 -2.53 -56.21 -20.55
N THR A 3 -3.41 -55.41 -21.13
CA THR A 3 -3.29 -53.96 -21.23
C THR A 3 -3.54 -53.30 -19.87
N LYS A 4 -2.63 -52.43 -19.44
CA LYS A 4 -2.82 -51.45 -18.36
C LYS A 4 -2.66 -50.05 -18.97
N PRO A 5 -3.61 -49.13 -18.78
CA PRO A 5 -3.39 -47.72 -19.04
C PRO A 5 -3.19 -46.93 -17.74
N THR A 6 -2.68 -45.70 -17.92
CA THR A 6 -2.88 -44.53 -17.06
C THR A 6 -1.92 -44.33 -15.89
N THR A 7 -1.03 -43.33 -16.05
CA THR A 7 -1.05 -42.09 -15.25
C THR A 7 -0.12 -41.06 -15.89
N LYS A 8 -0.72 -40.14 -16.65
CA LYS A 8 -0.08 -38.93 -17.15
C LYS A 8 -0.14 -37.90 -16.01
N ASN A 9 1.01 -37.61 -15.43
CA ASN A 9 1.17 -36.64 -14.34
C ASN A 9 1.29 -35.24 -14.96
N GLU A 10 0.17 -34.53 -15.11
CA GLU A 10 0.16 -33.11 -15.48
C GLU A 10 0.32 -32.27 -14.21
N GLY A 11 1.55 -31.84 -13.97
CA GLY A 11 1.86 -30.78 -13.02
C GLY A 11 1.22 -29.48 -13.50
N ARG A 12 0.02 -29.18 -12.98
CA ARG A 12 -0.59 -27.86 -13.11
C ARG A 12 0.21 -26.87 -12.29
N ALA A 13 0.89 -25.97 -13.00
CA ALA A 13 1.40 -24.72 -12.48
C ALA A 13 0.25 -23.97 -11.78
N SER A 14 0.31 -23.89 -10.45
CA SER A 14 -0.52 -22.97 -9.68
C SER A 14 0.10 -21.58 -9.84
N THR A 15 -0.20 -20.93 -10.96
CA THR A 15 0.00 -19.49 -11.10
C THR A 15 -1.07 -18.84 -10.22
N SER A 16 -0.66 -18.48 -9.00
CA SER A 16 -1.42 -17.64 -8.09
C SER A 16 -1.55 -16.25 -8.72
N MET A 17 -2.57 -16.05 -9.54
CA MET A 17 -3.02 -14.72 -9.93
C MET A 17 -3.69 -14.10 -8.70
N MET A 18 -2.93 -13.29 -7.96
CA MET A 18 -3.52 -12.32 -7.04
C MET A 18 -4.41 -11.37 -7.87
N PRO A 19 -5.71 -11.22 -7.56
CA PRO A 19 -6.49 -10.15 -8.14
C PRO A 19 -6.02 -8.82 -7.55
N ALA A 20 -5.62 -7.88 -8.41
CA ALA A 20 -5.27 -6.52 -8.01
C ALA A 20 -6.51 -5.82 -7.38
N PRO A 21 -6.46 -5.28 -6.14
CA PRO A 21 -7.69 -4.88 -5.45
C PRO A 21 -8.22 -3.47 -5.75
N ASP A 22 -7.43 -2.54 -6.30
CA ASP A 22 -7.76 -1.11 -6.14
C ASP A 22 -8.28 -0.40 -7.41
N HIS A 23 -8.22 -1.01 -8.60
CA HIS A 23 -8.55 -0.29 -9.84
C HIS A 23 -10.04 -0.31 -10.21
N SER A 24 -10.84 -1.24 -9.68
CA SER A 24 -12.15 -1.55 -10.26
C SER A 24 -13.31 -0.65 -9.75
N ALA A 25 -13.22 -0.08 -8.54
CA ALA A 25 -14.28 0.78 -7.99
C ALA A 25 -14.14 2.24 -8.45
N ALA A 26 -12.91 2.76 -8.51
CA ALA A 26 -12.62 4.05 -9.09
C ALA A 26 -13.00 4.09 -10.58
N GLU A 27 -12.69 3.03 -11.33
CA GLU A 27 -13.07 2.88 -12.74
C GLU A 27 -14.59 2.78 -12.93
N ALA A 28 -15.32 2.14 -12.01
CA ALA A 28 -16.79 2.10 -12.07
C ALA A 28 -17.41 3.48 -11.79
N ALA A 29 -16.84 4.25 -10.86
CA ALA A 29 -17.28 5.61 -10.57
C ALA A 29 -16.98 6.58 -11.72
N GLU A 30 -15.79 6.48 -12.33
CA GLU A 30 -15.40 7.28 -13.50
C GLU A 30 -16.29 6.97 -14.72
N ASN A 31 -16.62 5.70 -14.94
CA ASN A 31 -17.58 5.30 -15.98
C ASN A 31 -18.99 5.84 -15.72
N LEU A 32 -19.42 5.92 -14.47
CA LEU A 32 -20.70 6.50 -14.09
C LEU A 32 -20.71 8.00 -14.40
N GLU A 33 -19.65 8.72 -14.02
CA GLU A 33 -19.48 10.15 -14.26
C GLU A 33 -19.50 10.47 -15.76
N GLN A 34 -18.71 9.75 -16.57
CA GLN A 34 -18.73 9.90 -18.03
C GLN A 34 -20.11 9.61 -18.64
N THR A 35 -20.85 8.64 -18.09
CA THR A 35 -22.20 8.32 -18.57
C THR A 35 -23.19 9.45 -18.25
N LEU A 36 -23.05 10.09 -17.08
CA LEU A 36 -23.89 11.22 -16.66
C LEU A 36 -23.55 12.49 -17.45
N GLU A 37 -22.27 12.79 -17.69
CA GLU A 37 -21.86 13.92 -18.53
C GLU A 37 -22.37 13.77 -19.97
N HIS A 38 -22.29 12.56 -20.51
CA HIS A 38 -22.82 12.27 -21.84
C HIS A 38 -24.33 12.50 -21.91
N PHE A 39 -25.07 12.14 -20.86
CA PHE A 39 -26.50 12.38 -20.75
C PHE A 39 -26.85 13.87 -20.71
N GLU A 40 -26.11 14.66 -19.94
CA GLU A 40 -26.30 16.11 -19.85
C GLU A 40 -26.10 16.78 -21.21
N SER A 41 -25.02 16.44 -21.92
CA SER A 41 -24.75 16.95 -23.26
C SER A 41 -25.84 16.56 -24.28
N MET A 42 -26.40 15.35 -24.17
CA MET A 42 -27.49 14.90 -25.05
C MET A 42 -28.81 15.60 -24.75
N LEU A 43 -29.14 15.84 -23.48
CA LEU A 43 -30.33 16.62 -23.11
C LEU A 43 -30.24 18.05 -23.65
N GLU A 44 -29.06 18.65 -23.55
CA GLU A 44 -28.81 19.99 -24.10
C GLU A 44 -28.95 19.99 -25.63
N ALA A 45 -28.44 18.96 -26.32
CA ALA A 45 -28.60 18.82 -27.77
C ALA A 45 -30.07 18.64 -28.18
N LEU A 46 -30.83 17.83 -27.43
CA LEU A 46 -32.25 17.61 -27.69
C LEU A 46 -33.08 18.87 -27.43
N GLU A 47 -32.78 19.61 -26.36
CA GLU A 47 -33.42 20.88 -26.04
C GLU A 47 -33.18 21.91 -27.15
N ASN A 48 -31.96 22.00 -27.65
CA ASN A 48 -31.60 22.85 -28.78
C ASN A 48 -32.35 22.44 -30.06
N GLN A 49 -32.45 21.14 -30.34
CA GLN A 49 -33.17 20.62 -31.52
C GLN A 49 -34.68 20.89 -31.45
N VAL A 50 -35.29 20.75 -30.26
CA VAL A 50 -36.71 21.08 -30.04
C VAL A 50 -36.95 22.58 -30.19
N GLN A 51 -36.06 23.43 -29.68
CA GLN A 51 -36.15 24.89 -29.87
C GLN A 51 -36.01 25.30 -31.34
N GLU A 52 -35.07 24.69 -32.09
CA GLU A 52 -34.89 24.95 -33.52
C GLU A 52 -36.10 24.50 -34.34
N SER A 53 -36.64 23.31 -34.06
CA SER A 53 -37.81 22.75 -34.73
C SER A 53 -39.07 23.57 -34.46
N ALA A 54 -39.23 24.07 -33.23
CA ALA A 54 -40.32 24.99 -32.85
C ALA A 54 -40.21 26.34 -33.57
N LYS A 55 -38.98 26.85 -33.79
CA LYS A 55 -38.74 28.08 -34.57
C LYS A 55 -38.97 27.89 -36.07
N ALA A 56 -38.66 26.71 -36.61
CA ALA A 56 -38.79 26.40 -38.03
C ALA A 56 -40.23 26.07 -38.46
N GLY A 57 -41.15 25.82 -37.53
CA GLY A 57 -42.55 25.50 -37.82
C GLY A 57 -42.76 24.17 -38.55
N VAL A 58 -41.74 23.30 -38.57
CA VAL A 58 -41.78 21.99 -39.25
C VAL A 58 -42.20 20.93 -38.24
N THR A 59 -43.50 20.74 -38.07
CA THR A 59 -44.05 19.61 -37.30
C THR A 59 -44.75 18.65 -38.26
N SER A 60 -43.96 17.78 -38.90
CA SER A 60 -44.53 16.59 -39.53
C SER A 60 -44.71 15.53 -38.44
N GLU A 61 -45.95 15.20 -38.08
CA GLU A 61 -46.31 14.27 -36.98
C GLU A 61 -45.57 12.91 -37.09
N ALA A 62 -45.29 12.45 -38.31
CA ALA A 62 -44.55 11.20 -38.54
C ALA A 62 -43.04 11.29 -38.16
N SER A 63 -42.44 12.48 -38.24
CA SER A 63 -41.05 12.70 -37.82
C SER A 63 -40.94 12.80 -36.30
N ALA A 64 -41.87 13.52 -35.67
CA ALA A 64 -41.90 13.68 -34.21
C ALA A 64 -42.14 12.33 -33.48
N THR A 65 -42.93 11.44 -34.08
CA THR A 65 -43.19 10.11 -33.49
C THR A 65 -42.00 9.16 -33.59
N LEU A 66 -41.20 9.25 -34.66
CA LEU A 66 -39.95 8.50 -34.83
C LEU A 66 -38.88 8.97 -33.85
N GLU A 67 -38.70 10.28 -33.69
CA GLU A 67 -37.75 10.86 -32.71
C GLU A 67 -38.10 10.47 -31.27
N VAL A 68 -39.38 10.46 -30.90
CA VAL A 68 -39.82 10.03 -29.57
C VAL A 68 -39.60 8.53 -29.33
N ALA A 69 -39.75 7.69 -30.36
CA ALA A 69 -39.50 6.25 -30.25
C ALA A 69 -38.01 5.95 -30.08
N ASP A 70 -37.14 6.63 -30.83
CA ASP A 70 -35.69 6.51 -30.73
C ASP A 70 -35.18 7.03 -29.38
N LEU A 71 -35.72 8.16 -28.90
CA LEU A 71 -35.41 8.69 -27.57
C LEU A 71 -35.80 7.70 -26.46
N LYS A 72 -36.99 7.09 -26.54
CA LYS A 72 -37.41 6.07 -25.56
C LYS A 72 -36.52 4.84 -25.57
N ARG A 73 -36.09 4.38 -26.75
CA ARG A 73 -35.17 3.24 -26.87
C ARG A 73 -33.83 3.56 -26.23
N MET A 74 -33.31 4.75 -26.48
CA MET A 74 -32.04 5.22 -25.92
C MET A 74 -32.11 5.41 -24.40
N ILE A 75 -33.18 6.01 -23.89
CA ILE A 75 -33.41 6.15 -22.43
C ILE A 75 -33.43 4.77 -21.76
N ASN A 76 -34.10 3.78 -22.35
CA ASN A 76 -34.12 2.42 -21.80
C ASN A 76 -32.73 1.76 -21.81
N GLU A 77 -31.97 1.90 -22.90
CA GLU A 77 -30.60 1.35 -22.98
C GLU A 77 -29.66 1.99 -21.95
N MET A 78 -29.86 3.27 -21.63
CA MET A 78 -29.12 3.95 -20.56
C MET A 78 -29.54 3.52 -19.16
N PHE A 79 -30.84 3.31 -18.91
CA PHE A 79 -31.30 2.76 -17.63
C PHE A 79 -30.71 1.37 -17.38
N GLU A 80 -30.70 0.50 -18.39
CA GLU A 80 -30.05 -0.81 -18.30
C GLU A 80 -28.55 -0.70 -17.99
N ARG A 81 -27.86 0.28 -18.61
CA ARG A 81 -26.44 0.52 -18.35
C ARG A 81 -26.16 1.10 -16.95
N LEU A 82 -27.02 1.99 -16.46
CA LEU A 82 -26.95 2.56 -15.11
C LEU A 82 -27.20 1.48 -14.05
N GLU A 83 -28.24 0.67 -14.21
CA GLU A 83 -28.53 -0.47 -13.34
C GLU A 83 -27.34 -1.43 -13.28
N GLY A 84 -26.78 -1.80 -14.45
CA GLY A 84 -25.61 -2.67 -14.49
C GLY A 84 -24.36 -2.08 -13.83
N THR A 85 -24.21 -0.75 -13.81
CA THR A 85 -23.09 -0.06 -13.14
C THR A 85 -23.32 0.01 -11.63
N LEU A 86 -24.56 0.28 -11.20
CA LEU A 86 -24.96 0.29 -9.79
C LEU A 86 -24.84 -1.09 -9.13
N ASP A 87 -25.22 -2.16 -9.83
CA ASP A 87 -25.05 -3.53 -9.33
C ASP A 87 -23.58 -3.89 -9.10
N ARG A 88 -22.69 -3.43 -10.00
CA ARG A 88 -21.23 -3.62 -9.86
C ARG A 88 -20.69 -2.86 -8.65
N LEU A 89 -21.06 -1.60 -8.48
CA LEU A 89 -20.69 -0.78 -7.33
C LEU A 89 -21.18 -1.39 -6.02
N THR A 90 -22.42 -1.87 -5.99
CA THR A 90 -23.01 -2.53 -4.81
C THR A 90 -22.24 -3.79 -4.44
N THR A 91 -21.97 -4.67 -5.42
CA THR A 91 -21.18 -5.89 -5.20
C THR A 91 -19.77 -5.58 -4.70
N GLN A 92 -19.15 -4.50 -5.18
CA GLN A 92 -17.83 -4.08 -4.73
C GLN A 92 -17.87 -3.51 -3.30
N ALA A 93 -18.89 -2.72 -2.96
CA ALA A 93 -19.08 -2.19 -1.62
C ALA A 93 -19.25 -3.32 -0.59
N GLU A 94 -20.01 -4.36 -0.93
CA GLU A 94 -20.15 -5.58 -0.11
C GLU A 94 -18.79 -6.25 0.11
N ARG A 95 -18.01 -6.47 -0.96
CA ARG A 95 -16.65 -7.07 -0.85
C ARG A 95 -15.70 -6.24 0.01
N LEU A 96 -15.75 -4.92 -0.11
CA LEU A 96 -14.94 -4.01 0.71
C LEU A 96 -15.37 -4.09 2.18
N SER A 97 -16.67 -4.16 2.46
CA SER A 97 -17.21 -4.32 3.80
C SER A 97 -16.79 -5.65 4.44
N ASP A 98 -16.84 -6.74 3.67
CA ASP A 98 -16.37 -8.06 4.13
C ASP A 98 -14.87 -8.03 4.42
N GLY A 99 -14.06 -7.48 3.51
CA GLY A 99 -12.62 -7.35 3.70
C GLY A 99 -12.25 -6.47 4.91
N ALA A 100 -13.00 -5.39 5.15
CA ALA A 100 -12.82 -4.54 6.34
C ALA A 100 -13.17 -5.29 7.64
N SER A 101 -14.19 -6.14 7.61
CA SER A 101 -14.59 -6.98 8.74
C SER A 101 -13.52 -8.03 9.06
N ASP A 102 -12.99 -8.70 8.04
CA ASP A 102 -11.87 -9.66 8.19
C ASP A 102 -10.61 -8.98 8.74
N LEU A 103 -10.30 -7.77 8.27
CA LEU A 103 -9.17 -7.00 8.77
C LEU A 103 -9.35 -6.60 10.24
N ALA A 104 -10.56 -6.18 10.63
CA ALA A 104 -10.86 -5.88 12.02
C ALA A 104 -10.70 -7.11 12.92
N GLU A 105 -11.17 -8.28 12.48
CA GLU A 105 -11.04 -9.53 13.23
C GLU A 105 -9.58 -9.98 13.36
N THR A 106 -8.81 -9.89 12.28
CA THR A 106 -7.37 -10.21 12.30
C THR A 106 -6.58 -9.24 13.17
N SER A 107 -6.89 -7.94 13.13
CA SER A 107 -6.33 -6.93 14.03
C SER A 107 -6.60 -7.26 15.50
N GLY A 108 -7.85 -7.60 15.83
CA GLY A 108 -8.21 -8.02 17.19
C GLY A 108 -7.47 -9.27 17.67
N ARG A 109 -7.24 -10.24 16.78
CA ARG A 109 -6.41 -11.43 17.07
C ARG A 109 -4.95 -11.07 17.32
N VAL A 110 -4.37 -10.17 16.52
CA VAL A 110 -2.99 -9.69 16.70
C VAL A 110 -2.84 -8.96 18.02
N GLU A 111 -3.76 -8.06 18.36
CA GLU A 111 -3.76 -7.32 19.62
C GLU A 111 -3.86 -8.27 20.84
N SER A 112 -4.75 -9.28 20.75
CA SER A 112 -4.88 -10.30 21.80
C SER A 112 -3.58 -11.08 22.01
N ARG A 113 -2.92 -11.51 20.93
CA ARG A 113 -1.61 -12.18 21.01
C ARG A 113 -0.52 -11.29 21.56
N MET A 114 -0.51 -10.01 21.20
CA MET A 114 0.48 -9.06 21.71
C MET A 114 0.32 -8.86 23.23
N ASN A 115 -0.93 -8.79 23.70
CA ASN A 115 -1.24 -8.72 25.13
C ASN A 115 -0.82 -10.01 25.87
N GLU A 116 -1.05 -11.19 25.27
CA GLU A 116 -0.58 -12.46 25.82
C GLU A 116 0.96 -12.52 25.92
N ILE A 117 1.68 -12.12 24.87
CA ILE A 117 3.15 -12.08 24.85
C ILE A 117 3.66 -11.10 25.90
N THR A 118 3.08 -9.90 25.98
CA THR A 118 3.46 -8.88 26.97
C THR A 118 3.25 -9.40 28.39
N ARG A 119 2.14 -10.12 28.63
CA ARG A 119 1.86 -10.75 29.92
C ARG A 119 2.87 -11.87 30.23
N ALA A 120 3.12 -12.77 29.28
CA ALA A 120 4.09 -13.86 29.44
C ALA A 120 5.51 -13.33 29.72
N LEU A 121 5.92 -12.24 29.07
CA LEU A 121 7.20 -11.59 29.31
C LEU A 121 7.29 -10.99 30.72
N ARG A 122 6.20 -10.39 31.20
CA ARG A 122 6.11 -9.87 32.58
C ARG A 122 6.17 -10.98 33.62
N GLU A 123 5.47 -12.09 33.38
CA GLU A 123 5.46 -13.26 34.25
C GLU A 123 6.85 -13.93 34.29
N ALA A 124 7.52 -14.09 33.14
CA ALA A 124 8.89 -14.61 33.06
C ALA A 124 9.90 -13.72 33.80
N SER A 125 9.80 -12.39 33.63
CA SER A 125 10.65 -11.42 34.34
C SER A 125 10.45 -11.48 35.86
N SER A 126 9.21 -11.72 36.31
CA SER A 126 8.88 -11.85 37.73
C SER A 126 9.37 -13.17 38.33
N ALA A 127 9.33 -14.27 37.57
CA ALA A 127 9.87 -15.56 37.98
C ALA A 127 11.41 -15.56 38.10
N GLN A 128 12.09 -14.78 37.25
CA GLN A 128 13.55 -14.62 37.30
C GLN A 128 14.01 -13.81 38.53
N ALA A 129 13.18 -12.90 39.04
CA ALA A 129 13.44 -12.16 40.28
C ALA A 129 13.22 -13.00 41.56
N ALA A 130 12.52 -14.14 41.48
CA ALA A 130 12.19 -15.00 42.62
C ALA A 130 13.12 -16.22 42.77
N GLN A 131 14.14 -16.39 41.91
CA GLN A 131 15.15 -17.44 42.10
C GLN A 131 16.11 -17.05 43.25
N PRO A 132 16.23 -17.88 44.30
CA PRO A 132 17.23 -17.63 45.34
C PRO A 132 18.63 -17.76 44.75
N ALA A 133 19.40 -16.69 44.86
CA ALA A 133 20.77 -16.59 44.37
C ALA A 133 21.71 -17.59 45.07
N THR A 134 21.96 -18.74 44.46
CA THR A 134 23.16 -19.54 44.76
C THR A 134 24.31 -19.08 43.87
N SER A 135 25.13 -18.21 44.47
CA SER A 135 26.57 -17.98 44.26
C SER A 135 27.16 -18.40 42.90
N VAL A 136 27.45 -17.41 42.05
CA VAL A 136 28.59 -17.48 41.13
C VAL A 136 29.34 -16.16 41.24
N ALA A 137 30.58 -16.27 41.68
CA ALA A 137 31.58 -15.21 41.73
C ALA A 137 31.99 -14.77 40.31
N ALA A 138 32.60 -13.59 40.25
CA ALA A 138 33.25 -12.94 39.11
C ALA A 138 32.35 -12.04 38.24
N ALA A 139 32.22 -10.79 38.69
CA ALA A 139 32.20 -9.65 37.78
C ALA A 139 33.47 -9.65 36.92
N PRO A 140 33.35 -9.25 35.64
CA PRO A 140 33.87 -7.92 35.36
C PRO A 140 32.89 -7.06 34.55
N ALA A 141 33.02 -5.75 34.82
CA ALA A 141 32.80 -4.63 33.92
C ALA A 141 31.44 -4.52 33.21
N SER A 142 30.68 -3.54 33.69
CA SER A 142 29.70 -2.72 32.97
C SER A 142 29.98 -2.61 31.47
N ALA A 143 29.38 -3.48 30.66
CA ALA A 143 29.15 -3.20 29.26
C ALA A 143 27.94 -2.27 29.20
N THR A 144 28.16 -1.00 28.83
CA THR A 144 27.12 -0.19 28.18
C THR A 144 26.40 -1.09 27.17
N PRO A 145 25.06 -1.21 27.18
CA PRO A 145 24.36 -2.06 26.23
C PRO A 145 24.78 -1.62 24.82
N ALA A 146 25.54 -2.49 24.15
CA ALA A 146 25.98 -2.26 22.79
C ALA A 146 24.71 -2.11 21.93
N GLU A 147 24.64 -1.04 21.14
CA GLU A 147 23.51 -0.79 20.27
C GLU A 147 23.32 -1.99 19.32
N PRO A 148 22.10 -2.52 19.19
CA PRO A 148 21.87 -3.71 18.38
C PRO A 148 22.17 -3.38 16.90
N GLN A 149 22.97 -4.24 16.27
CA GLN A 149 23.51 -4.05 14.92
C GLN A 149 22.79 -4.94 13.91
N PHE A 150 22.56 -4.42 12.71
CA PHE A 150 22.11 -5.19 11.57
C PHE A 150 23.27 -6.05 11.06
N GLN A 151 23.04 -7.36 10.98
CA GLN A 151 24.04 -8.30 10.49
C GLN A 151 23.92 -8.43 8.96
N PRO A 152 25.05 -8.58 8.24
CA PRO A 152 25.00 -8.98 6.84
C PRO A 152 24.43 -10.39 6.75
N GLY A 153 23.50 -10.61 5.82
CA GLY A 153 22.82 -11.89 5.65
C GLY A 153 22.24 -12.03 4.26
N GLU A 154 21.62 -13.18 3.98
CA GLU A 154 20.96 -13.46 2.70
C GLU A 154 19.70 -12.62 2.48
N THR A 155 19.12 -12.06 3.55
CA THR A 155 17.94 -11.22 3.51
C THR A 155 18.35 -9.74 3.51
N PRO A 156 17.90 -8.93 2.54
CA PRO A 156 18.19 -7.50 2.53
C PRO A 156 17.52 -6.81 3.73
N LEU A 157 18.19 -5.77 4.24
CA LEU A 157 17.64 -4.88 5.26
C LEU A 157 16.50 -4.07 4.64
N GLY A 158 15.28 -4.25 5.16
CA GLY A 158 14.12 -3.46 4.78
C GLY A 158 14.15 -2.09 5.48
N VAL A 159 14.30 -1.03 4.71
CA VAL A 159 14.28 0.36 5.19
C VAL A 159 12.99 1.03 4.74
N VAL A 160 12.19 1.52 5.68
CA VAL A 160 10.98 2.30 5.40
C VAL A 160 11.26 3.76 5.71
N LEU A 161 11.03 4.64 4.73
CA LEU A 161 11.15 6.09 4.87
C LEU A 161 9.76 6.70 4.92
N ALA A 162 9.46 7.43 5.99
CA ALA A 162 8.22 8.19 6.14
C ALA A 162 8.44 9.69 5.89
N ALA A 163 7.41 10.35 5.37
CA ALA A 163 7.39 11.78 5.04
C ALA A 163 8.47 12.18 4.02
N VAL A 164 8.63 11.40 2.96
CA VAL A 164 9.62 11.70 1.92
C VAL A 164 9.19 12.98 1.17
N PRO A 165 10.04 14.01 1.06
CA PRO A 165 9.67 15.30 0.47
C PRO A 165 9.39 15.24 -1.04
N GLY A 166 9.76 14.13 -1.70
CA GLY A 166 9.46 13.86 -3.10
C GLY A 166 10.36 12.76 -3.67
N PHE A 167 10.12 12.41 -4.93
CA PHE A 167 10.86 11.34 -5.60
C PHE A 167 12.37 11.65 -5.74
N GLN A 168 12.73 12.93 -5.88
CA GLN A 168 14.15 13.32 -5.92
C GLN A 168 14.87 12.98 -4.61
N GLY A 169 14.29 13.36 -3.46
CA GLY A 169 14.86 13.03 -2.15
C GLY A 169 14.93 11.53 -1.91
N LEU A 170 13.97 10.76 -2.43
CA LEU A 170 14.03 9.30 -2.41
C LEU A 170 15.25 8.75 -3.17
N MET A 171 15.47 9.24 -4.39
CA MET A 171 16.60 8.80 -5.22
C MET A 171 17.94 9.20 -4.61
N ASP A 172 18.02 10.39 -4.00
CA ASP A 172 19.21 10.85 -3.30
C ASP A 172 19.52 9.96 -2.09
N ILE A 173 18.49 9.52 -1.34
CA ILE A 173 18.64 8.53 -0.26
C ILE A 173 19.07 7.17 -0.79
N GLN A 174 18.45 6.65 -1.85
CA GLN A 174 18.84 5.36 -2.41
C GLN A 174 20.29 5.36 -2.89
N ARG A 175 20.73 6.46 -3.51
CA ARG A 175 22.12 6.67 -3.90
C ARG A 175 23.06 6.76 -2.70
N ALA A 176 22.68 7.51 -1.68
CA ALA A 176 23.45 7.65 -0.44
C ALA A 176 23.59 6.31 0.29
N LEU A 177 22.49 5.55 0.41
CA LEU A 177 22.49 4.21 0.98
C LEU A 177 23.40 3.28 0.20
N SER A 178 23.37 3.30 -1.13
CA SER A 178 24.27 2.48 -1.97
C SER A 178 25.74 2.89 -1.86
N GLY A 179 26.01 4.12 -1.42
CA GLY A 179 27.36 4.67 -1.28
C GLY A 179 28.00 4.40 0.08
N LEU A 180 27.27 3.80 1.04
CA LEU A 180 27.82 3.50 2.35
C LEU A 180 28.84 2.36 2.25
N PRO A 181 29.95 2.40 3.01
CA PRO A 181 30.97 1.36 2.92
C PRO A 181 30.48 -0.01 3.42
N GLN A 182 29.43 -0.03 4.25
CA GLN A 182 28.83 -1.25 4.81
C GLN A 182 27.71 -1.84 3.93
N THR A 183 27.42 -1.23 2.77
CA THR A 183 26.34 -1.63 1.87
C THR A 183 26.89 -2.05 0.52
N ASP A 184 26.29 -3.08 -0.08
CA ASP A 184 26.59 -3.51 -1.44
C ASP A 184 25.64 -2.87 -2.47
N GLY A 185 24.41 -2.54 -2.04
CA GLY A 185 23.43 -1.88 -2.91
C GLY A 185 22.12 -1.46 -2.24
N ALA A 186 21.61 -0.31 -2.69
CA ALA A 186 20.30 0.32 -2.52
C ALA A 186 19.23 -0.01 -3.58
N SER A 187 18.05 -0.57 -3.26
CA SER A 187 16.93 -0.62 -4.22
C SER A 187 15.62 -0.09 -3.64
N VAL A 188 14.84 0.63 -4.45
CA VAL A 188 13.47 1.07 -4.08
C VAL A 188 12.49 -0.02 -4.49
N VAL A 189 11.72 -0.51 -3.53
CA VAL A 189 10.68 -1.53 -3.75
C VAL A 189 9.32 -0.89 -4.04
N ALA A 190 8.97 0.15 -3.27
CA ALA A 190 7.68 0.81 -3.39
C ALA A 190 7.75 2.27 -2.94
N TYR A 191 6.87 3.10 -3.51
CA TYR A 191 6.63 4.47 -3.07
C TYR A 191 5.13 4.78 -3.18
N LYS A 192 4.47 5.05 -2.05
CA LYS A 192 3.03 5.36 -1.98
C LYS A 192 2.76 6.28 -0.80
N ASN A 193 1.92 7.30 -1.01
CA ASN A 193 1.46 8.23 0.05
C ASN A 193 2.60 8.93 0.81
N GLY A 194 3.72 9.25 0.16
CA GLY A 194 4.87 9.89 0.82
C GLY A 194 5.67 8.95 1.74
N GLU A 195 5.38 7.64 1.71
CA GLU A 195 6.22 6.60 2.30
C GLU A 195 6.94 5.80 1.21
N ALA A 196 8.20 5.47 1.45
CA ALA A 196 9.01 4.64 0.57
C ALA A 196 9.54 3.41 1.29
N SER A 197 9.55 2.27 0.60
CA SER A 197 10.16 1.03 1.06
C SER A 197 11.38 0.73 0.20
N LEU A 198 12.53 0.52 0.85
CA LEU A 198 13.80 0.21 0.22
C LEU A 198 14.35 -1.09 0.78
N GLU A 199 15.10 -1.80 -0.05
CA GLU A 199 15.88 -2.97 0.33
C GLU A 199 17.36 -2.63 0.21
N VAL A 200 18.11 -2.85 1.30
CA VAL A 200 19.53 -2.57 1.38
C VAL A 200 20.30 -3.88 1.61
N VAL A 201 21.20 -4.20 0.69
CA VAL A 201 22.11 -5.34 0.84
C VAL A 201 23.30 -4.90 1.66
N LEU A 202 23.54 -5.55 2.80
CA LEU A 202 24.65 -5.25 3.71
C LEU A 202 25.83 -6.17 3.44
N ASN A 203 27.04 -5.63 3.39
CA ASN A 203 28.29 -6.39 3.29
C ASN A 203 29.06 -6.47 4.63
N ALA A 204 28.67 -5.66 5.63
CA ALA A 204 29.26 -5.59 6.94
C ALA A 204 28.21 -5.25 8.02
N PRO A 205 28.44 -5.58 9.31
CA PRO A 205 27.54 -5.21 10.38
C PRO A 205 27.46 -3.68 10.53
N VAL A 206 26.24 -3.15 10.69
CA VAL A 206 26.01 -1.70 10.79
C VAL A 206 24.93 -1.39 11.83
N ALA A 207 25.13 -0.35 12.64
CA ALA A 207 24.11 0.14 13.56
C ALA A 207 23.14 1.10 12.87
N ALA A 208 21.90 1.17 13.35
CA ALA A 208 20.88 2.09 12.83
C ALA A 208 21.37 3.55 12.78
N ARG A 209 22.09 4.00 13.82
CA ARG A 209 22.68 5.33 13.88
C ARG A 209 23.71 5.59 12.81
N GLN A 210 24.56 4.60 12.51
CA GLN A 210 25.59 4.74 11.48
C GLN A 210 24.96 4.90 10.09
N ILE A 211 23.85 4.21 9.82
CA ILE A 211 23.07 4.40 8.58
C ILE A 211 22.54 5.84 8.52
N VAL A 212 21.89 6.31 9.58
CA VAL A 212 21.33 7.67 9.64
C VAL A 212 22.39 8.75 9.53
N GLU A 213 23.54 8.56 10.19
CA GLU A 213 24.68 9.47 10.14
C GLU A 213 25.26 9.54 8.72
N GLY A 214 25.51 8.39 8.10
CA GLY A 214 25.98 8.34 6.71
C GLY A 214 24.99 8.93 5.71
N LEU A 215 23.69 8.75 5.93
CA LEU A 215 22.65 9.40 5.12
C LEU A 215 22.62 10.91 5.31
N ARG A 216 22.76 11.38 6.55
CA ARG A 216 22.82 12.81 6.87
C ARG A 216 24.05 13.47 6.26
N GLU A 217 25.21 12.82 6.30
CA GLU A 217 26.44 13.33 5.68
C GLU A 217 26.31 13.42 4.16
N SER A 218 25.65 12.44 3.53
CA SER A 218 25.55 12.35 2.08
C SER A 218 24.45 13.23 1.48
N THR A 219 23.30 13.33 2.15
CA THR A 219 22.12 14.05 1.63
C THR A 219 21.93 15.41 2.28
N GLY A 220 22.56 15.66 3.43
CA GLY A 220 22.33 16.85 4.24
C GLY A 220 20.99 16.87 4.97
N GLU A 221 20.18 15.80 4.85
CA GLU A 221 18.84 15.71 5.45
C GLU A 221 18.88 15.18 6.89
N GLN A 222 17.91 15.61 7.71
CA GLN A 222 17.75 15.10 9.06
C GLN A 222 16.76 13.94 9.07
N LEU A 223 17.24 12.76 9.44
CA LEU A 223 16.44 11.56 9.56
C LEU A 223 16.38 11.15 11.04
N LEU A 224 15.20 10.76 11.50
CA LEU A 224 14.96 10.25 12.84
C LEU A 224 14.63 8.76 12.77
N ILE A 225 15.23 7.95 13.64
CA ILE A 225 14.93 6.52 13.77
C ILE A 225 13.62 6.39 14.54
N GLU A 226 12.55 5.99 13.86
CA GLU A 226 11.27 5.69 14.52
C GLU A 226 11.28 4.27 15.09
N GLU A 227 11.86 3.32 14.36
CA GLU A 227 11.88 1.91 14.74
C GLU A 227 13.14 1.23 14.21
N SER A 228 13.79 0.42 15.06
CA SER A 228 14.94 -0.39 14.67
C SER A 228 14.76 -1.81 15.23
N ARG A 229 14.60 -2.79 14.34
CA ARG A 229 14.51 -4.22 14.66
C ARG A 229 15.57 -5.00 13.90
N PRO A 230 16.81 -5.05 14.40
CA PRO A 230 17.90 -5.78 13.75
C PRO A 230 17.64 -7.27 13.61
N GLU A 231 16.92 -7.87 14.56
CA GLU A 231 16.49 -9.27 14.52
C GLU A 231 15.48 -9.58 13.40
N ALA A 232 14.74 -8.57 12.95
CA ALA A 232 13.78 -8.69 11.85
C ALA A 232 14.32 -8.11 10.53
N GLY A 233 15.54 -7.57 10.53
CA GLY A 233 16.11 -6.86 9.37
C GLY A 233 15.24 -5.67 8.94
N LYS A 234 14.65 -4.93 9.90
CA LYS A 234 13.76 -3.79 9.61
C LYS A 234 14.22 -2.50 10.29
N LEU A 235 14.20 -1.41 9.53
CA LEU A 235 14.52 -0.06 9.98
C LEU A 235 13.47 0.91 9.45
N ARG A 236 12.85 1.71 10.31
CA ARG A 236 11.94 2.79 9.92
C ARG A 236 12.55 4.14 10.28
N LEU A 237 12.66 5.00 9.28
CA LEU A 237 13.20 6.35 9.39
C LEU A 237 12.13 7.36 8.98
N ARG A 238 12.14 8.54 9.58
CA ARG A 238 11.29 9.65 9.20
C ARG A 238 12.13 10.89 8.89
N PHE A 239 11.80 11.59 7.82
CA PHE A 239 12.35 12.91 7.56
C PHE A 239 11.86 13.91 8.61
N VAL A 240 12.78 14.69 9.15
CA VAL A 240 12.45 15.82 10.01
C VAL A 240 12.54 17.07 9.13
N GLU A 241 11.42 17.76 8.96
CA GLU A 241 11.44 19.07 8.31
C GLU A 241 12.48 19.93 9.03
N ARG A 242 13.50 20.39 8.29
CA ARG A 242 14.32 21.49 8.79
C ARG A 242 13.36 22.62 9.06
N ASP A 243 13.17 22.97 10.33
CA ASP A 243 12.60 24.25 10.71
C ASP A 243 13.36 25.31 9.90
N SER A 244 12.69 25.88 8.91
CA SER A 244 13.20 26.97 8.09
C SER A 244 13.11 28.25 8.92
N GLY A 245 13.78 28.23 10.07
CA GLY A 245 13.87 29.32 11.03
C GLY A 245 15.21 30.03 10.90
N ALA A 246 15.12 31.32 10.60
CA ALA A 246 16.18 32.34 10.58
C ALA A 246 16.97 32.47 9.27
N THR A 247 16.32 33.17 8.33
CA THR A 247 16.94 34.36 7.75
C THR A 247 17.67 35.18 8.82
N ALA A 248 18.97 35.35 8.64
CA ALA A 248 19.74 36.48 9.15
C ALA A 248 20.67 36.95 8.02
#